data_AF-A0AAV5SVN9-F1
#
_entry.id   AF-A0AAV5SVN9-F1
#
_cell.length_a   1.000
_cell.length_b   1.000
_cell.length_c   1.000
_cell.angle_alpha   90.00
_cell.angle_beta   90.00
_cell.angle_gamma   90.00
#
_symmetry.space_group_name_H-M   'P 1'
#
loop_
_entity.id
_entity.type
_entity.pdbx_description
1 polymer ?
#
loop_
_entity_poly.entity_id
_entity_poly.type
_entity_poly.pdbx_seq_one_letter_code
_entity_poly.pdbx_strand_id
1 'polypeptide(L)'
;NCFQGLRAVAILSVLLFHLKPKLFRNGFLGVDVFFVLSGYLMSWILSREHSISGSVILTFYFRRFKRIVPLYALMLFVLTIVTSFIFIPTDIPHFETDMIWALPFAENMQNVLKKYDYWEQVFNSPLLLHAWSLGVEIQHYLIVPFIMIIHRNCGTQMMKMAWIITLICGSFLLHSFASSTVSFGFLLSRVWLFLIGTVFFELE
;
A
#
# COMPACT_ATOMS: atom_id res chain seq x y z
N ASN A 1 -3.23 -20.22 2.69
CA ASN A 1 -2.10 -20.44 1.75
C ASN A 1 -2.35 -19.87 0.35
N CYS A 2 -3.52 -20.05 -0.29
CA CYS A 2 -3.80 -19.50 -1.64
C CYS A 2 -3.64 -17.96 -1.75
N PHE A 3 -4.11 -17.21 -0.74
CA PHE A 3 -4.06 -15.74 -0.76
C PHE A 3 -2.65 -15.14 -0.79
N GLN A 4 -1.72 -15.78 -0.08
CA GLN A 4 -0.30 -15.37 -0.12
C GLN A 4 0.32 -15.71 -1.47
N GLY A 5 -0.10 -16.80 -2.10
CA GLY A 5 0.29 -17.14 -3.48
C GLY A 5 -0.13 -16.07 -4.49
N LEU A 6 -1.36 -15.58 -4.42
CA LEU A 6 -1.84 -14.50 -5.30
C LEU A 6 -1.06 -13.19 -5.10
N ARG A 7 -0.74 -12.84 -3.84
CA ARG A 7 0.14 -11.69 -3.55
C ARG A 7 1.55 -11.89 -4.11
N ALA A 8 2.10 -13.10 -4.02
CA ALA A 8 3.42 -13.40 -4.57
C ALA A 8 3.44 -13.25 -6.11
N VAL A 9 2.38 -13.71 -6.80
CA VAL A 9 2.23 -13.51 -8.25
C VAL A 9 2.15 -12.01 -8.59
N ALA A 10 1.40 -11.23 -7.82
CA ALA A 10 1.30 -9.79 -8.00
C ALA A 10 2.66 -9.09 -7.85
N ILE A 11 3.44 -9.45 -6.81
CA ILE A 11 4.81 -8.94 -6.59
C ILE A 11 5.74 -9.36 -7.73
N LEU A 12 5.67 -10.62 -8.18
CA LEU A 12 6.48 -11.11 -9.29
C LEU A 12 6.22 -10.34 -10.58
N SER A 13 4.96 -10.00 -10.86
CA SER A 13 4.59 -9.16 -12.00
C SER A 13 5.28 -7.79 -11.96
N VAL A 14 5.34 -7.16 -10.78
CA VAL A 14 6.03 -5.87 -10.57
C VAL A 14 7.53 -6.02 -10.77
N LEU A 15 8.15 -7.07 -10.22
CA LEU A 15 9.58 -7.34 -10.40
C LEU A 15 9.92 -7.52 -11.89
N LEU A 16 9.11 -8.28 -12.63
CA LEU A 16 9.30 -8.49 -14.07
C LEU A 16 9.15 -7.21 -14.89
N PHE A 17 8.24 -6.31 -14.49
CA PHE A 17 8.11 -4.98 -15.08
C PHE A 17 9.41 -4.16 -14.93
N HIS A 18 10.02 -4.16 -13.75
CA HIS A 18 11.29 -3.45 -13.54
C HIS A 18 12.47 -4.09 -14.26
N LEU A 19 12.53 -5.42 -14.35
CA LEU A 19 13.64 -6.13 -15.03
C LEU A 19 13.57 -6.03 -16.56
N LYS A 20 12.37 -6.11 -17.14
CA LYS A 20 12.14 -6.15 -18.59
C LYS A 20 10.88 -5.34 -18.96
N PRO A 21 10.90 -4.01 -18.84
CA PRO A 21 9.72 -3.16 -19.03
C PRO A 21 9.12 -3.25 -20.45
N LYS A 22 9.95 -3.50 -21.47
CA LYS A 22 9.47 -3.67 -22.86
C LYS A 22 8.61 -4.93 -23.05
N LEU A 23 8.90 -5.99 -22.28
CA LEU A 23 8.21 -7.28 -22.36
C LEU A 23 7.02 -7.35 -21.40
N PHE A 24 7.15 -6.74 -20.21
CA PHE A 24 6.13 -6.77 -19.15
C PHE A 24 5.50 -5.39 -18.90
N ARG A 25 5.05 -4.71 -19.96
CA ARG A 25 4.59 -3.30 -19.92
C ARG A 25 3.52 -3.01 -18.86
N ASN A 26 2.69 -3.99 -18.53
CA ASN A 26 1.58 -3.85 -17.58
C ASN A 26 1.87 -4.46 -16.21
N GLY A 27 3.11 -4.87 -15.91
CA GLY A 27 3.41 -5.53 -14.64
C GLY A 27 3.27 -4.62 -13.41
N PHE A 28 3.26 -3.29 -13.61
CA PHE A 28 2.94 -2.31 -12.55
C PHE A 28 1.53 -2.51 -11.96
N LEU A 29 0.59 -3.08 -12.72
CA LEU A 29 -0.75 -3.45 -12.23
C LEU A 29 -0.72 -4.48 -11.09
N GLY A 30 0.41 -5.16 -10.90
CA GLY A 30 0.61 -6.04 -9.75
C GLY A 30 0.45 -5.30 -8.41
N VAL A 31 0.82 -4.01 -8.33
CA VAL A 31 0.57 -3.21 -7.11
C VAL A 31 -0.92 -3.02 -6.87
N ASP A 32 -1.68 -2.75 -7.93
CA ASP A 32 -3.14 -2.55 -7.83
C ASP A 32 -3.84 -3.83 -7.37
N VAL A 33 -3.46 -4.99 -7.94
CA VAL A 33 -3.94 -6.31 -7.50
C VAL A 33 -3.57 -6.56 -6.04
N PHE A 34 -2.35 -6.21 -5.62
CA PHE A 34 -1.92 -6.34 -4.24
C PHE A 34 -2.78 -5.52 -3.28
N PHE A 35 -3.17 -4.29 -3.64
CA PHE A 35 -4.06 -3.46 -2.84
C PHE A 35 -5.49 -4.01 -2.75
N VAL A 36 -6.06 -4.53 -3.86
CA VAL A 36 -7.36 -5.20 -3.85
C VAL A 36 -7.33 -6.41 -2.90
N LEU A 37 -6.29 -7.25 -3.00
CA LEU A 37 -6.09 -8.37 -2.09
C LEU A 37 -5.89 -7.91 -0.63
N SER A 38 -5.23 -6.78 -0.40
CA SER A 38 -5.12 -6.25 0.96
C SER A 38 -6.45 -5.79 1.53
N GLY A 39 -7.28 -5.11 0.73
CA GLY A 39 -8.64 -4.74 1.12
C GLY A 39 -9.50 -5.95 1.48
N TYR A 40 -9.58 -6.95 0.61
CA TYR A 40 -10.34 -8.19 0.86
C TYR A 40 -9.88 -8.87 2.16
N LEU A 41 -8.57 -9.05 2.34
CA LEU A 41 -8.05 -9.75 3.53
C LEU A 41 -8.33 -9.00 4.82
N MET A 42 -8.22 -7.67 4.82
CA MET A 42 -8.53 -6.88 6.02
C MET A 42 -10.02 -6.93 6.36
N SER A 43 -10.88 -6.83 5.35
CA SER A 43 -12.33 -6.98 5.50
C SER A 43 -12.71 -8.35 6.04
N TRP A 44 -12.13 -9.44 5.51
CA TRP A 44 -12.33 -10.80 6.00
C TRP A 44 -11.85 -10.98 7.46
N ILE A 45 -10.72 -10.38 7.84
CA ILE A 45 -10.21 -10.52 9.21
C ILE A 45 -11.06 -9.75 10.20
N LEU A 46 -11.44 -8.53 9.85
CA LEU A 46 -12.26 -7.69 10.71
C LEU A 46 -13.70 -8.20 10.77
N SER A 47 -14.26 -8.82 9.73
CA SER A 47 -15.63 -9.36 9.70
C SER A 47 -15.85 -10.52 10.68
N ARG A 48 -14.81 -11.29 10.99
CA ARG A 48 -14.86 -12.43 11.93
C ARG A 48 -15.02 -12.03 13.40
N GLU A 49 -14.75 -10.78 13.72
CA GLU A 49 -14.89 -10.27 15.09
C GLU A 49 -16.34 -9.86 15.34
N HIS A 50 -16.93 -10.27 16.47
CA HIS A 50 -18.32 -9.93 16.81
C HIS A 50 -18.52 -8.41 16.87
N SER A 51 -17.60 -7.69 17.53
CA SER A 51 -17.57 -6.23 17.55
C SER A 51 -16.15 -5.72 17.37
N ILE A 52 -15.99 -4.60 16.67
CA ILE A 52 -14.68 -3.94 16.49
C ILE A 52 -14.46 -3.01 17.68
N SER A 53 -14.09 -3.60 18.82
CA SER A 53 -13.73 -2.86 20.04
C SER A 53 -12.28 -2.36 20.00
N GLY A 54 -11.90 -1.46 20.92
CA GLY A 54 -10.52 -0.97 21.03
C GLY A 54 -9.48 -2.08 21.21
N SER A 55 -9.82 -3.15 21.94
CA SER A 55 -8.94 -4.33 22.11
C SER A 55 -8.74 -5.11 20.81
N VAL A 56 -9.81 -5.25 20.01
CA VAL A 56 -9.74 -5.88 18.68
C VAL A 56 -8.85 -5.07 17.74
N ILE A 57 -9.00 -3.74 17.73
CA ILE A 57 -8.16 -2.84 16.92
C ILE A 57 -6.69 -2.95 17.35
N LEU A 58 -6.40 -2.91 18.64
CA LEU A 58 -5.03 -3.03 19.15
C LEU A 58 -4.41 -4.38 18.77
N THR A 59 -5.17 -5.47 18.91
CA THR A 59 -4.74 -6.81 18.52
C THR A 59 -4.49 -6.91 17.02
N PHE A 60 -5.36 -6.30 16.20
CA PHE A 60 -5.21 -6.22 14.76
C PHE A 60 -3.91 -5.50 14.38
N TYR A 61 -3.65 -4.31 14.92
CA TYR A 61 -2.41 -3.57 14.67
C TYR A 61 -1.17 -4.34 15.13
N PHE A 62 -1.21 -4.92 16.32
CA PHE A 62 -0.08 -5.68 16.86
C PHE A 62 0.30 -6.88 15.97
N ARG A 63 -0.69 -7.64 15.49
CA ARG A 63 -0.47 -8.78 14.59
C ARG A 63 0.13 -8.33 13.25
N ARG A 64 -0.25 -7.15 12.74
CA ARG A 64 0.31 -6.60 11.50
C ARG A 64 1.73 -6.08 11.71
N PHE A 65 1.96 -5.34 12.78
CA PHE A 65 3.26 -4.83 13.15
C PHE A 65 4.28 -5.96 13.30
N LYS A 66 3.96 -7.02 14.05
CA LYS A 66 4.81 -8.20 14.22
C LYS A 66 5.12 -8.95 12.91
N ARG A 67 4.25 -8.85 11.91
CA ARG A 67 4.44 -9.51 10.61
C ARG A 67 5.32 -8.69 9.66
N ILE A 68 5.16 -7.37 9.66
CA ILE A 68 5.74 -6.50 8.63
C ILE A 68 7.07 -5.90 9.07
N VAL A 69 7.13 -5.39 10.30
CA VAL A 69 8.26 -4.62 10.80
C VAL A 69 9.56 -5.41 10.83
N PRO A 70 9.62 -6.68 11.27
CA PRO A 70 10.90 -7.40 11.31
C PRO A 70 11.56 -7.55 9.94
N LEU A 71 10.77 -7.91 8.92
CA LEU A 71 11.29 -8.09 7.56
C LEU A 71 11.66 -6.75 6.92
N TYR A 72 10.87 -5.71 7.16
CA TYR A 72 11.16 -4.38 6.64
C TYR A 72 12.41 -3.77 7.30
N ALA A 73 12.53 -3.88 8.62
CA ALA A 73 13.72 -3.43 9.35
C ALA A 73 14.98 -4.18 8.90
N LEU A 74 14.88 -5.49 8.66
CA LEU A 74 15.98 -6.27 8.09
C LEU A 74 16.34 -5.78 6.68
N MET A 75 15.35 -5.51 5.83
CA MET A 75 15.57 -4.96 4.49
C MET A 75 16.31 -3.61 4.57
N LEU A 76 15.85 -2.68 5.41
CA LEU A 76 16.52 -1.39 5.59
C LEU A 76 17.94 -1.55 6.13
N PHE A 77 18.15 -2.43 7.10
CA PHE A 77 19.48 -2.72 7.65
C PHE A 77 20.44 -3.26 6.58
N VAL A 78 19.99 -4.24 5.79
CA VAL A 78 20.79 -4.79 4.69
C VAL A 78 21.09 -3.71 3.65
N LEU A 79 20.11 -2.88 3.29
CA LEU A 79 20.34 -1.78 2.35
C LEU A 79 21.38 -0.79 2.88
N THR A 80 21.33 -0.42 4.16
CA THR A 80 22.35 0.46 4.79
C THR A 80 23.75 -0.15 4.73
N ILE A 81 23.89 -1.45 4.99
CA ILE A 81 25.19 -2.14 4.86
C ILE A 81 25.64 -2.08 3.40
N VAL A 82 24.79 -2.47 2.46
CA VAL A 82 25.13 -2.55 1.04
C VAL A 82 25.52 -1.19 0.48
N THR A 83 24.78 -0.11 0.82
CA THR A 83 25.12 1.24 0.36
C THR A 83 26.45 1.71 0.92
N SER A 84 26.79 1.38 2.17
CA SER A 84 28.09 1.76 2.75
C SER A 84 29.32 1.18 2.04
N PHE A 85 29.16 0.06 1.32
CA PHE A 85 30.26 -0.59 0.57
C PHE A 85 30.24 -0.30 -0.93
N ILE A 86 29.08 -0.03 -1.52
CA ILE A 86 28.91 0.03 -2.99
C ILE A 86 28.77 1.46 -3.50
N PHE A 87 28.19 2.38 -2.73
CA PHE A 87 27.78 3.69 -3.26
C PHE A 87 28.93 4.70 -3.29
N ILE A 88 28.90 5.59 -4.29
CA ILE A 88 29.83 6.72 -4.40
C ILE A 88 29.42 7.77 -3.35
N PRO A 89 30.35 8.50 -2.71
CA PRO A 89 30.02 9.47 -1.66
C PRO A 89 28.95 10.52 -2.03
N THR A 90 28.78 10.82 -3.31
CA THR A 90 27.76 11.75 -3.83
C THR A 90 26.33 11.23 -3.72
N ASP A 91 26.14 9.91 -3.65
CA ASP A 91 24.81 9.29 -3.61
C ASP A 91 24.31 9.05 -2.18
N ILE A 92 25.21 9.13 -1.19
CA ILE A 92 24.92 8.89 0.23
C ILE A 92 23.86 9.88 0.78
N PRO A 93 23.93 11.20 0.54
CA PRO A 93 22.93 12.14 1.07
C PRO A 93 21.51 11.88 0.56
N HIS A 94 21.38 11.38 -0.67
CA HIS A 94 20.08 10.99 -1.23
C HIS A 94 19.52 9.77 -0.50
N PHE A 95 20.34 8.73 -0.30
CA PHE A 95 19.95 7.55 0.44
C PHE A 95 19.59 7.84 1.90
N GLU A 96 20.35 8.70 2.59
CA GLU A 96 20.04 9.13 3.96
C GLU A 96 18.69 9.82 4.03
N THR A 97 18.40 10.69 3.05
CA THR A 97 17.12 11.40 3.01
C THR A 97 15.97 10.43 2.81
N ASP A 98 16.10 9.47 1.89
CA ASP A 98 15.08 8.44 1.68
C ASP A 98 14.91 7.60 2.96
N MET A 99 16.00 7.15 3.59
CA MET A 99 15.96 6.36 4.83
C MET A 99 15.12 7.01 5.95
N ILE A 100 15.17 8.34 6.09
CA ILE A 100 14.35 9.10 7.07
C ILE A 100 12.86 8.88 6.85
N TRP A 101 12.41 8.80 5.59
CA TRP A 101 11.01 8.56 5.24
C TRP A 101 10.69 7.06 5.18
N ALA A 102 11.64 6.19 4.86
CA ALA A 102 11.48 4.74 4.94
C ALA A 102 11.19 4.27 6.36
N LEU A 103 11.93 4.74 7.36
CA LEU A 103 11.81 4.29 8.76
C LEU A 103 10.36 4.31 9.30
N PRO A 104 9.60 5.41 9.14
CA PRO A 104 8.19 5.47 9.55
C PRO A 104 7.20 4.95 8.50
N PHE A 105 7.66 4.30 7.42
CA PHE A 105 6.83 3.86 6.28
C PHE A 105 6.11 5.03 5.56
N ALA A 106 6.83 6.13 5.34
CA ALA A 106 6.30 7.37 4.78
C ALA A 106 6.92 7.79 3.43
N GLU A 107 7.64 6.88 2.76
CA GLU A 107 8.24 7.09 1.43
C GLU A 107 7.23 7.63 0.40
N ASN A 108 6.00 7.13 0.46
CA ASN A 108 4.94 7.59 -0.41
C ASN A 108 4.60 9.08 -0.20
N MET A 109 4.72 9.59 1.02
CA MET A 109 4.55 11.02 1.31
C MET A 109 5.74 11.86 0.87
N GLN A 110 6.97 11.33 0.98
CA GLN A 110 8.15 11.99 0.42
C GLN A 110 7.95 12.28 -1.07
N ASN A 111 7.50 11.27 -1.82
CA ASN A 111 7.27 11.39 -3.26
C ASN A 111 6.21 12.45 -3.60
N VAL A 112 5.15 12.55 -2.79
CA VAL A 112 4.11 13.57 -2.93
C VAL A 112 4.67 14.97 -2.62
N LEU A 113 5.36 15.13 -1.49
CA LEU A 113 5.84 16.43 -1.00
C LEU A 113 6.97 17.00 -1.85
N LYS A 114 7.91 16.15 -2.27
CA LYS A 114 9.02 16.52 -3.14
C LYS A 114 8.65 16.57 -4.62
N LYS A 115 7.40 16.19 -4.96
CA LYS A 115 6.86 16.15 -6.33
C LYS A 115 7.71 15.31 -7.29
N TYR A 116 8.26 14.20 -6.80
CA TYR A 116 9.01 13.29 -7.66
C TYR A 116 8.06 12.53 -8.57
N ASP A 117 8.20 12.71 -9.88
CA ASP A 117 7.37 11.97 -10.82
C ASP A 117 7.63 10.46 -10.70
N TYR A 118 6.56 9.69 -10.61
CA TYR A 118 6.66 8.25 -10.40
C TYR A 118 7.39 7.57 -11.56
N TRP A 119 7.10 7.97 -12.79
CA TRP A 119 7.69 7.34 -13.97
C TRP A 119 9.16 7.70 -14.11
N GLU A 120 9.54 8.95 -13.84
CA GLU A 120 10.95 9.34 -13.77
C GLU A 120 11.72 8.54 -12.71
N GLN A 121 11.14 8.34 -11.52
CA GLN A 121 11.75 7.52 -10.47
C GLN A 121 11.88 6.05 -10.88
N VAL A 122 10.88 5.48 -11.55
CA VAL A 122 10.93 4.09 -12.05
C VAL A 122 12.12 3.88 -12.99
N PHE A 123 12.46 4.89 -13.80
CA PHE A 123 13.60 4.80 -14.73
C PHE A 123 14.95 5.16 -14.08
N ASN A 124 14.94 6.01 -13.04
CA ASN A 124 16.15 6.40 -12.30
C ASN A 124 16.48 5.47 -11.11
N SER A 125 15.58 4.54 -10.77
CA SER A 125 15.75 3.44 -9.81
C SER A 125 16.35 3.82 -8.43
N PRO A 126 15.73 4.74 -7.66
CA PRO A 126 16.14 4.93 -6.28
C PRO A 126 15.90 3.64 -5.48
N LEU A 127 16.86 3.26 -4.63
CA LEU A 127 16.90 1.98 -3.92
C LEU A 127 15.62 1.67 -3.12
N LEU A 128 15.01 2.71 -2.56
CA LEU A 128 13.84 2.60 -1.69
C LEU A 128 12.51 2.85 -2.41
N LEU A 129 12.51 2.99 -3.75
CA LEU A 129 11.30 3.26 -4.52
C LEU A 129 10.16 2.30 -4.13
N HIS A 130 10.41 1.00 -4.10
CA HIS A 130 9.36 0.01 -3.87
C HIS A 130 8.65 0.12 -2.51
N ALA A 131 9.28 0.78 -1.52
CA ALA A 131 8.73 0.95 -0.18
C ALA A 131 7.52 1.90 -0.13
N TRP A 132 7.28 2.73 -1.17
CA TRP A 132 6.09 3.59 -1.24
C TRP A 132 4.79 2.78 -1.12
N SER A 133 4.72 1.63 -1.81
CA SER A 133 3.51 0.80 -1.84
C SER A 133 3.20 0.19 -0.47
N LEU A 134 4.25 -0.17 0.28
CA LEU A 134 4.13 -0.65 1.66
C LEU A 134 3.69 0.46 2.61
N GLY A 135 4.19 1.69 2.42
CA GLY A 135 3.74 2.87 3.15
C GLY A 135 2.24 3.13 2.99
N VAL A 136 1.75 3.09 1.74
CA VAL A 136 0.30 3.19 1.45
C VAL A 136 -0.49 2.06 2.12
N GLU A 137 0.00 0.83 2.06
CA GLU A 137 -0.65 -0.32 2.70
C GLU A 137 -0.74 -0.16 4.23
N ILE A 138 0.31 0.30 4.90
CA ILE A 138 0.31 0.52 6.35
C ILE A 138 -0.63 1.66 6.73
N GLN A 139 -0.65 2.75 5.96
CA GLN A 139 -1.59 3.84 6.17
C GLN A 139 -3.04 3.33 6.00
N HIS A 140 -3.30 2.46 5.01
CA HIS A 140 -4.59 1.79 4.87
C HIS A 140 -4.92 0.91 6.10
N TYR A 141 -3.96 0.15 6.62
CA TYR A 141 -4.18 -0.66 7.83
C TYR A 141 -4.58 0.17 9.04
N LEU A 142 -4.07 1.40 9.18
CA LEU A 142 -4.47 2.30 10.27
C LEU A 142 -5.91 2.83 10.13
N ILE A 143 -6.44 2.95 8.91
CA ILE A 143 -7.78 3.50 8.69
C ILE A 143 -8.87 2.43 8.54
N VAL A 144 -8.52 1.21 8.11
CA VAL A 144 -9.50 0.18 7.76
C VAL A 144 -10.42 -0.25 8.91
N PRO A 145 -9.98 -0.34 10.20
CA PRO A 145 -10.90 -0.69 11.28
C PRO A 145 -12.01 0.36 11.46
N PHE A 146 -11.69 1.64 11.27
CA PHE A 146 -12.65 2.73 11.38
C PHE A 146 -13.64 2.74 10.21
N ILE A 147 -13.15 2.49 8.98
CA ILE A 147 -14.03 2.29 7.81
C ILE A 147 -15.01 1.13 8.09
N MET A 148 -14.51 0.01 8.63
CA MET A 148 -15.33 -1.16 8.92
C MET A 148 -16.31 -0.94 10.08
N ILE A 149 -15.99 -0.10 11.07
CA ILE A 149 -16.93 0.31 12.12
C ILE A 149 -18.12 1.06 11.50
N ILE A 150 -17.85 2.08 10.68
CA ILE A 150 -18.90 2.85 10.02
C ILE A 150 -19.74 1.93 9.13
N HIS A 151 -19.08 1.11 8.32
CA HIS A 151 -19.72 0.15 7.41
C HIS A 151 -20.64 -0.83 8.15
N ARG A 152 -20.21 -1.37 9.29
CA ARG A 152 -21.06 -2.28 10.11
C ARG A 152 -22.27 -1.58 10.72
N ASN A 153 -22.14 -0.29 11.04
CA ASN A 153 -23.21 0.51 11.63
C ASN A 153 -24.20 1.07 10.60
N CYS A 154 -23.89 0.99 9.30
CA CYS A 154 -24.86 1.28 8.24
C CYS A 154 -25.99 0.23 8.29
N GLY A 155 -27.24 0.70 8.37
CA GLY A 155 -28.40 -0.17 8.61
C GLY A 155 -28.62 -1.24 7.53
N THR A 156 -29.02 -0.83 6.33
CA THR A 156 -29.35 -1.77 5.24
C THR A 156 -28.14 -2.11 4.38
N GLN A 157 -28.16 -3.28 3.72
CA GLN A 157 -27.13 -3.65 2.74
C GLN A 157 -27.00 -2.62 1.61
N MET A 158 -28.12 -1.99 1.22
CA MET A 158 -28.12 -0.91 0.25
C MET A 158 -27.32 0.31 0.74
N MET A 159 -27.49 0.71 2.01
CA MET A 159 -26.72 1.82 2.59
C MET A 159 -25.23 1.50 2.68
N LYS A 160 -24.88 0.26 3.05
CA LYS A 160 -23.50 -0.24 3.08
C LYS A 160 -22.83 -0.15 1.71
N MET A 161 -23.50 -0.65 0.67
CA MET A 161 -23.00 -0.59 -0.70
C MET A 161 -22.90 0.85 -1.20
N ALA A 162 -23.92 1.68 -0.96
CA ALA A 162 -23.91 3.09 -1.34
C ALA A 162 -22.75 3.87 -0.69
N TRP A 163 -22.46 3.61 0.59
CA TRP A 163 -21.33 4.19 1.30
C TRP A 163 -19.99 3.81 0.67
N ILE A 164 -19.74 2.51 0.46
CA ILE A 164 -18.50 2.04 -0.15
C ILE A 164 -18.34 2.58 -1.58
N ILE A 165 -19.40 2.54 -2.38
CA ILE A 165 -19.37 3.06 -3.76
C ILE A 165 -19.06 4.55 -3.77
N THR A 166 -19.64 5.33 -2.84
CA THR A 166 -19.34 6.76 -2.72
C THR A 166 -17.85 7.00 -2.44
N LEU A 167 -17.26 6.24 -1.52
CA LEU A 167 -15.83 6.33 -1.22
C LEU A 167 -14.95 5.90 -2.41
N ILE A 168 -15.33 4.83 -3.12
CA ILE A 168 -14.64 4.37 -4.33
C ILE A 168 -14.66 5.48 -5.38
N CYS A 169 -15.83 6.04 -5.68
CA CYS A 169 -15.98 7.11 -6.67
C CYS A 169 -15.16 8.34 -6.28
N GLY A 170 -15.23 8.80 -5.02
CA GLY A 170 -14.45 9.94 -4.56
C GLY A 170 -12.94 9.72 -4.65
N SER A 171 -12.47 8.54 -4.24
CA SER A 171 -11.05 8.18 -4.31
C SER A 171 -10.57 8.00 -5.76
N PHE A 172 -11.38 7.43 -6.64
CA PHE A 172 -11.08 7.27 -8.07
C PHE A 172 -11.08 8.61 -8.82
N LEU A 173 -12.00 9.52 -8.49
CA LEU A 173 -11.97 10.89 -9.03
C LEU A 173 -10.70 11.61 -8.61
N LEU A 174 -10.31 11.52 -7.34
CA LEU A 174 -9.04 12.09 -6.87
C LEU A 174 -7.85 11.48 -7.62
N HIS A 175 -7.83 10.17 -7.84
CA HIS A 175 -6.79 9.50 -8.63
C HIS A 175 -6.72 10.03 -10.07
N SER A 176 -7.87 10.23 -10.71
CA SER A 176 -7.97 10.56 -12.13
C SER A 176 -7.60 12.02 -12.43
N PHE A 177 -7.87 12.93 -11.48
CA PHE A 177 -7.67 14.37 -11.65
C PHE A 177 -6.44 14.92 -10.92
N ALA A 178 -5.81 14.15 -10.04
CA ALA A 178 -4.59 14.59 -9.35
C ALA A 178 -3.34 14.43 -10.23
N SER A 179 -2.25 15.07 -9.82
CA SER A 179 -0.93 14.88 -10.42
C SER A 179 -0.45 13.44 -10.24
N SER A 180 0.42 12.96 -11.13
CA SER A 180 1.04 11.62 -11.04
C SER A 180 1.59 11.33 -9.64
N THR A 181 2.29 12.28 -9.03
CA THR A 181 2.83 12.19 -7.67
C THR A 181 1.76 11.85 -6.63
N VAL A 182 0.63 12.56 -6.66
CA VAL A 182 -0.49 12.37 -5.74
C VAL A 182 -1.24 11.09 -6.07
N SER A 183 -1.53 10.84 -7.35
CA SER A 183 -2.26 9.65 -7.79
C SER A 183 -1.56 8.35 -7.45
N PHE A 184 -0.22 8.32 -7.35
CA PHE A 184 0.54 7.14 -6.93
C PHE A 184 0.86 7.14 -5.43
N GLY A 185 1.34 8.26 -4.87
CA GLY A 185 1.83 8.29 -3.49
C GLY A 185 0.76 8.55 -2.43
N PHE A 186 -0.34 9.21 -2.76
CA PHE A 186 -1.30 9.64 -1.74
C PHE A 186 -2.36 8.56 -1.46
N LEU A 187 -2.49 8.15 -0.19
CA LEU A 187 -3.43 7.09 0.23
C LEU A 187 -4.85 7.33 -0.29
N LEU A 188 -5.40 8.55 -0.12
CA LEU A 188 -6.79 8.82 -0.50
C LEU A 188 -7.06 8.67 -2.00
N SER A 189 -6.03 8.76 -2.84
CA SER A 189 -6.15 8.48 -4.28
C SER A 189 -6.09 6.98 -4.62
N ARG A 190 -5.78 6.12 -3.64
CA ARG A 190 -5.59 4.67 -3.82
C ARG A 190 -6.57 3.83 -3.01
N VAL A 191 -7.26 4.42 -2.03
CA VAL A 191 -8.26 3.73 -1.19
C VAL A 191 -9.31 2.98 -2.03
N TRP A 192 -9.68 3.48 -3.21
CA TRP A 192 -10.62 2.79 -4.11
C TRP A 192 -10.21 1.34 -4.44
N LEU A 193 -8.91 1.04 -4.60
CA LEU A 193 -8.42 -0.31 -4.87
C LEU A 193 -8.67 -1.26 -3.68
N PHE A 194 -8.38 -0.79 -2.47
CA PHE A 194 -8.66 -1.56 -1.25
C PHE A 194 -10.17 -1.77 -1.08
N LEU A 195 -10.98 -0.75 -1.34
CA LEU A 195 -12.43 -0.83 -1.22
C LEU A 195 -13.07 -1.76 -2.25
N ILE A 196 -12.52 -1.87 -3.46
CA ILE A 196 -12.94 -2.93 -4.41
C ILE A 196 -12.78 -4.31 -3.78
N GLY A 197 -11.68 -4.55 -3.06
CA GLY A 197 -11.48 -5.78 -2.28
C GLY A 197 -12.56 -6.00 -1.21
N THR A 198 -13.00 -4.93 -0.54
CA THR A 198 -14.12 -4.99 0.41
C THR A 198 -15.44 -5.33 -0.29
N VAL A 199 -15.71 -4.77 -1.47
CA VAL A 199 -16.91 -5.13 -2.25
C VAL A 199 -16.91 -6.60 -2.62
N PHE A 200 -15.78 -7.14 -3.09
CA PHE A 200 -15.68 -8.57 -3.39
C PHE A 200 -15.98 -9.45 -2.18
N PHE A 201 -15.49 -9.06 -0.99
CA PHE A 201 -15.78 -9.78 0.25
C PHE A 201 -17.28 -9.76 0.61
N GLU A 202 -18.01 -8.68 0.31
CA GLU A 202 -19.43 -8.55 0.62
C GLU A 202 -20.36 -9.28 -0.36
N LEU A 203 -19.86 -9.65 -1.53
CA LEU A 203 -20.61 -10.37 -2.57
C LEU A 203 -20.49 -11.89 -2.45
N GLU A 204 -19.53 -12.39 -1.65
CA GLU A 204 -19.33 -13.82 -1.34
C GLU A 204 -20.12 -14.27 -0.10
#